data_AF-A0A0C1MXM0-F1
#
_entry.id   AF-A0A0C1MXM0-F1
#
_cell.length_a   1.000
_cell.length_b   1.000
_cell.length_c   1.000
_cell.angle_alpha   90.00
_cell.angle_beta   90.00
_cell.angle_gamma   90.00
#
_symmetry.space_group_name_H-M   'P 1'
#
loop_
_entity.id
_entity.type
_entity.pdbx_description
1 polymer ?
#
loop_
_entity_poly.entity_id
_entity_poly.type
_entity_poly.pdbx_seq_one_letter_code
_entity_poly.pdbx_strand_id
1 'polypeptide(L)'
;MGKWSTENDFQLCKYAGLPAPKFEEIGTHFRVTLYKYRTNKPIILDNVENKIIELILTRGPLSTKEIADNIGFSARSIRSRLLQMIEKGKIVEIAKNPNDPKKKYDITSI
;
A
#
# COMPACT_ATOMS: atom_id res chain seq x y z
N MET A 1 -23.21 14.34 8.45
CA MET A 1 -22.95 14.50 9.88
C MET A 1 -22.19 13.27 10.35
N GLY A 2 -20.85 13.28 10.20
CA GLY A 2 -20.01 12.11 10.45
C GLY A 2 -19.89 11.87 11.95
N LYS A 3 -20.33 10.70 12.41
CA LYS A 3 -20.11 10.25 13.79
C LYS A 3 -18.62 9.90 13.92
N TRP A 4 -17.87 10.69 14.68
CA TRP A 4 -16.52 10.33 15.11
C TRP A 4 -16.68 9.29 16.22
N SER A 5 -16.32 8.05 15.94
CA SER A 5 -16.29 6.97 16.94
C SER A 5 -15.04 7.19 17.80
N THR A 6 -15.24 7.50 19.08
CA THR A 6 -14.18 7.89 20.04
C THR A 6 -13.44 6.70 20.66
N GLU A 7 -13.32 5.58 19.95
CA GLU A 7 -12.62 4.41 20.47
C GLU A 7 -11.68 3.88 19.37
N ASN A 8 -10.38 3.83 19.66
CA ASN A 8 -9.31 3.16 18.89
C ASN A 8 -8.57 3.88 17.74
N ASP A 9 -8.36 5.20 17.84
CA ASP A 9 -7.48 5.91 16.89
C ASP A 9 -6.02 5.39 16.90
N PHE A 10 -5.54 4.83 18.03
CA PHE A 10 -4.21 4.21 18.13
C PHE A 10 -4.07 2.93 17.32
N GLN A 11 -5.17 2.19 17.11
CA GLN A 11 -5.11 0.96 16.32
C GLN A 11 -4.87 1.28 14.84
N LEU A 12 -5.32 2.43 14.34
CA LEU A 12 -5.08 2.84 12.95
C LEU A 12 -3.59 2.92 12.61
N CYS A 13 -2.76 3.46 13.50
CA CYS A 13 -1.30 3.49 13.31
C CYS A 13 -0.72 2.07 13.22
N LYS A 14 -1.16 1.17 14.11
CA LYS A 14 -0.73 -0.22 14.14
C LYS A 14 -1.19 -1.00 12.90
N TYR A 15 -2.45 -0.84 12.48
CA TYR A 15 -2.99 -1.42 11.26
C TYR A 15 -2.27 -0.89 10.01
N ALA A 16 -1.83 0.37 10.03
CA ALA A 16 -1.03 0.98 8.96
C ALA A 16 0.46 0.59 8.98
N GLY A 17 0.91 -0.27 9.91
CA GLY A 17 2.32 -0.69 10.02
C GLY A 17 3.27 0.39 10.53
N LEU A 18 2.72 1.44 11.14
CA LEU A 18 3.47 2.53 11.74
C LEU A 18 3.76 2.21 13.22
N PRO A 19 4.92 2.65 13.74
CA PRO A 19 5.15 2.63 15.18
C PRO A 19 4.06 3.41 15.91
N ALA A 20 3.75 3.00 17.14
CA ALA A 20 2.88 3.79 17.99
C ALA A 20 3.48 5.19 18.22
N PRO A 21 2.65 6.26 18.21
CA PRO A 21 3.11 7.59 18.57
C PRO A 21 3.76 7.62 19.96
N LYS A 22 4.86 8.35 20.10
CA LYS A 22 5.49 8.58 21.40
C LYS A 22 4.89 9.83 22.03
N PHE A 23 4.36 9.70 23.25
CA PHE A 23 3.89 10.81 24.05
C PHE A 23 4.88 11.08 25.17
N GLU A 24 5.25 12.34 25.34
CA GLU A 24 6.17 12.80 26.38
C GLU A 24 5.53 13.99 27.09
N GLU A 25 5.40 13.92 28.42
CA GLU A 25 4.94 15.04 29.23
C GLU A 25 6.09 16.04 29.43
N ILE A 26 5.84 17.32 29.16
CA ILE A 26 6.80 18.42 29.28
C ILE A 26 6.13 19.56 30.04
N GLY A 27 6.19 19.48 31.37
CA GLY A 27 5.58 20.46 32.25
C GLY A 27 4.06 20.53 32.04
N THR A 28 3.57 21.66 31.54
CA THR A 28 2.13 21.88 31.29
C THR A 28 1.66 21.47 29.89
N HIS A 29 2.54 20.91 29.06
CA HIS A 29 2.21 20.46 27.70
C HIS A 29 2.70 19.03 27.48
N PHE A 30 2.21 18.37 26.44
CA PHE A 30 2.77 17.10 25.98
C PHE A 30 3.31 17.24 24.56
N ARG A 31 4.43 16.59 24.30
CA ARG A 31 5.00 16.44 22.97
C ARG A 31 4.54 15.10 22.40
N VAL A 32 4.04 15.13 21.17
CA VAL A 32 3.74 13.93 20.39
C VAL A 32 4.76 13.79 19.29
N THR A 33 5.45 12.66 19.25
CA THR A 33 6.31 12.29 18.11
C THR A 33 5.58 11.28 17.25
N LEU A 34 5.23 11.70 16.03
CA LEU A 34 4.68 10.85 14.99
C LEU A 34 5.83 10.29 14.13
N TYR A 35 5.98 8.98 14.11
CA TYR A 35 6.97 8.32 13.27
C TYR A 35 6.41 8.12 11.86
N LYS A 36 7.12 8.63 10.85
CA LYS A 36 6.74 8.47 9.44
C LYS A 36 7.40 7.29 8.74
N TYR A 37 8.39 6.66 9.37
CA TYR A 37 8.99 5.45 8.82
C TYR A 37 8.07 4.27 9.09
N ARG A 38 7.63 3.59 8.04
CA ARG A 38 7.01 2.28 8.15
C ARG A 38 8.02 1.37 8.84
N THR A 39 7.59 0.62 9.84
CA THR A 39 8.38 -0.52 10.29
C THR A 39 8.37 -1.50 9.14
N ASN A 40 9.38 -1.42 8.27
CA ASN A 40 9.65 -2.46 7.30
C ASN A 40 9.98 -3.73 8.09
N LYS A 41 8.97 -4.44 8.58
CA LYS A 41 9.02 -5.89 8.43
C LYS A 41 9.23 -6.07 6.93
N PRO A 42 10.36 -6.64 6.47
CA PRO A 42 10.54 -6.89 5.06
C PRO A 42 9.34 -7.74 4.67
N ILE A 43 8.42 -7.15 3.91
CA ILE A 43 7.30 -7.91 3.39
C ILE A 43 7.99 -8.85 2.44
N ILE A 44 8.11 -10.13 2.83
CA ILE A 44 8.77 -11.14 2.01
C ILE A 44 8.05 -11.09 0.66
N LEU A 45 8.73 -10.53 -0.32
CA LEU A 45 8.23 -10.41 -1.66
C LEU A 45 8.50 -11.76 -2.31
N ASP A 46 7.43 -12.42 -2.74
CA ASP A 46 7.56 -13.52 -3.69
C ASP A 46 8.32 -13.00 -4.93
N ASN A 47 9.11 -13.84 -5.58
CA ASN A 47 9.93 -13.46 -6.75
C ASN A 47 9.09 -12.78 -7.84
N VAL A 48 7.81 -13.13 -7.95
CA VAL A 48 6.86 -12.49 -8.88
C VAL A 48 6.46 -11.09 -8.44
N GLU A 49 6.17 -10.87 -7.14
CA GLU A 49 5.79 -9.54 -6.63
C GLU A 49 6.95 -8.55 -6.80
N ASN A 50 8.20 -8.99 -6.60
CA ASN A 50 9.39 -8.19 -6.88
C ASN A 50 9.48 -7.75 -8.34
N LYS A 51 9.27 -8.68 -9.27
CA LYS A 51 9.28 -8.38 -10.72
C LYS A 51 8.19 -7.38 -11.11
N ILE A 52 7.01 -7.46 -10.50
CA ILE A 52 5.92 -6.49 -10.74
C ILE A 52 6.36 -5.10 -10.28
N ILE A 53 6.95 -4.98 -9.09
CA ILE A 53 7.42 -3.69 -8.56
C ILE A 53 8.51 -3.11 -9.46
N GLU A 54 9.52 -3.91 -9.80
CA GLU A 54 10.61 -3.47 -10.69
C GLU A 54 10.08 -3.00 -12.05
N LEU A 55 9.11 -3.72 -12.61
CA LEU A 55 8.49 -3.36 -13.88
C LEU A 55 7.75 -2.02 -13.81
N ILE A 56 7.00 -1.77 -12.73
CA ILE A 56 6.29 -0.50 -12.50
C ILE A 56 7.29 0.64 -12.23
N LEU A 57 8.36 0.42 -11.44
CA LEU A 57 9.41 1.43 -11.23
C LEU A 57 10.07 1.84 -12.55
N THR A 58 10.28 0.88 -13.44
CA THR A 58 10.99 1.11 -14.71
C THR A 58 10.10 1.76 -15.77
N ARG A 59 8.81 1.42 -15.81
CA ARG A 59 7.91 1.81 -16.91
C ARG A 59 6.77 2.75 -16.49
N GLY A 60 6.63 3.03 -15.20
CA GLY A 60 5.49 3.75 -14.64
C GLY A 60 4.23 2.88 -14.56
N PRO A 61 3.03 3.51 -14.48
CA PRO A 61 1.79 2.78 -14.27
C PRO A 61 1.40 1.83 -15.41
N LEU A 62 1.11 0.57 -15.05
CA LEU A 62 0.82 -0.51 -16.00
C LEU A 62 -0.53 -1.17 -15.71
N SER A 63 -1.18 -1.67 -16.76
CA SER A 63 -2.40 -2.48 -16.69
C SER A 63 -2.08 -3.94 -16.31
N THR A 64 -3.10 -4.69 -15.90
CA THR A 64 -2.97 -6.14 -15.63
C THR A 64 -2.41 -6.91 -16.83
N LYS A 65 -2.83 -6.54 -18.05
CA LYS A 65 -2.37 -7.21 -19.27
C LYS A 65 -0.90 -6.93 -19.55
N GLU A 66 -0.48 -5.67 -19.47
CA GLU A 66 0.93 -5.29 -19.66
C GLU A 66 1.84 -6.00 -18.64
N ILE A 67 1.41 -6.11 -17.39
CA ILE A 67 2.16 -6.84 -16.35
C ILE A 67 2.22 -8.34 -16.68
N ALA A 68 1.09 -8.95 -17.07
CA ALA A 68 1.02 -10.36 -17.42
C ALA A 68 1.92 -10.73 -18.60
N ASP A 69 1.88 -9.93 -19.66
CA ASP A 69 2.65 -10.15 -20.88
C ASP A 69 4.16 -10.04 -20.61
N ASN A 70 4.59 -9.12 -19.73
CA ASN A 70 6.02 -8.94 -19.43
C ASN A 70 6.59 -9.99 -18.46
N ILE A 71 5.78 -10.56 -17.58
CA ILE A 71 6.24 -11.51 -16.56
C ILE A 71 5.99 -12.97 -17.00
N GLY A 72 5.17 -13.18 -18.04
CA GLY A 72 4.89 -14.52 -18.59
C GLY A 72 3.84 -15.30 -17.79
N PHE A 73 2.90 -14.61 -17.15
CA PHE A 73 1.81 -15.21 -16.38
C PHE A 73 0.47 -14.94 -17.04
N SER A 74 -0.55 -15.75 -16.72
CA SER A 74 -1.92 -15.45 -17.16
C SER A 74 -2.46 -14.18 -16.49
N ALA A 75 -3.28 -13.42 -17.22
CA ALA A 75 -3.93 -12.23 -16.69
C ALA A 75 -4.75 -12.51 -15.42
N ARG A 76 -5.37 -13.70 -15.32
CA ARG A 76 -6.13 -14.14 -14.14
C ARG A 76 -5.22 -14.31 -12.91
N SER A 77 -4.05 -14.93 -13.09
CA SER A 77 -3.06 -15.13 -12.01
C SER A 77 -2.52 -13.79 -11.52
N ILE A 78 -2.13 -12.91 -12.44
CA ILE A 78 -1.66 -11.56 -12.11
C ILE A 78 -2.75 -10.75 -11.40
N ARG A 79 -3.99 -10.78 -11.88
CA ARG A 79 -5.09 -10.04 -11.22
C ARG A 79 -5.26 -10.43 -9.76
N SER A 80 -5.30 -11.73 -9.45
CA SER A 80 -5.42 -12.20 -8.06
C SER A 80 -4.26 -11.70 -7.20
N ARG A 81 -3.05 -11.67 -7.75
CA ARG A 81 -1.84 -11.24 -7.06
C ARG A 81 -1.81 -9.72 -6.83
N LEU A 82 -2.21 -8.94 -7.83
CA LEU A 82 -2.33 -7.48 -7.71
C LEU A 82 -3.34 -7.08 -6.62
N LEU A 83 -4.47 -7.80 -6.50
CA LEU A 83 -5.43 -7.55 -5.41
C LEU A 83 -4.80 -7.76 -4.03
N GLN A 84 -4.04 -8.85 -3.84
CA GLN A 84 -3.30 -9.08 -2.60
C GLN A 84 -2.23 -8.01 -2.35
N MET A 85 -1.57 -7.52 -3.39
CA MET A 85 -0.57 -6.45 -3.26
C MET A 85 -1.20 -5.10 -2.89
N ILE A 86 -2.41 -4.81 -3.38
CA ILE A 86 -3.20 -3.64 -2.95
C ILE A 86 -3.60 -3.77 -1.49
N GLU A 87 -4.13 -4.93 -1.08
CA GLU A 87 -4.51 -5.20 0.31
C GLU A 87 -3.32 -5.04 1.28
N LYS A 88 -2.13 -5.47 0.84
CA LYS A 88 -0.86 -5.28 1.57
C LYS A 88 -0.29 -3.84 1.46
N GLY A 89 -0.94 -2.94 0.74
CA GLY A 89 -0.51 -1.54 0.58
C GLY A 89 0.77 -1.32 -0.23
N LYS A 90 1.17 -2.29 -1.05
CA LYS A 90 2.41 -2.22 -1.87
C LYS A 90 2.24 -1.41 -3.15
N ILE A 91 1.05 -1.49 -3.74
CA ILE A 91 0.67 -0.80 -4.97
C ILE A 91 -0.71 -0.18 -4.79
N VAL A 92 -1.03 0.78 -5.64
CA VAL A 92 -2.33 1.44 -5.72
C VAL A 92 -2.95 1.21 -7.09
N GLU A 93 -4.28 1.15 -7.12
CA GLU A 93 -5.06 1.13 -8.37
C GLU A 93 -5.38 2.56 -8.81
N ILE A 94 -5.06 2.88 -10.05
CA ILE A 94 -5.41 4.11 -10.75
C ILE A 94 -6.53 3.80 -11.73
N ALA A 95 -7.76 4.15 -11.37
CA ALA A 95 -8.97 3.89 -12.16
C ALA A 95 -10.02 4.99 -11.93
N LYS A 96 -10.85 5.28 -12.93
CA LYS A 96 -11.98 6.22 -12.79
C LYS A 96 -13.17 5.60 -12.07
N ASN A 97 -13.34 4.29 -12.18
CA ASN A 97 -14.40 3.52 -11.54
C ASN A 97 -13.94 2.04 -11.35
N PRO A 98 -14.64 1.22 -10.55
CA PRO A 98 -14.22 -0.15 -10.26
C PRO A 98 -14.07 -1.07 -11.47
N ASN A 99 -14.79 -0.78 -12.57
CA ASN A 99 -14.81 -1.57 -13.80
C ASN A 99 -14.09 -0.86 -14.94
N ASP A 100 -13.17 0.05 -14.65
CA ASP A 100 -12.48 0.85 -15.65
C ASP A 100 -11.60 -0.07 -16.53
N PRO A 101 -11.86 -0.17 -17.84
CA PRO A 101 -11.02 -0.97 -18.73
C PRO A 101 -9.60 -0.39 -18.86
N LYS A 102 -9.40 0.87 -18.49
CA LYS A 102 -8.11 1.57 -18.50
C LYS A 102 -7.43 1.59 -17.13
N LYS A 103 -7.89 0.77 -16.18
CA LYS A 103 -7.27 0.60 -14.87
C LYS A 103 -5.77 0.30 -14.99
N LYS A 104 -4.98 1.03 -14.22
CA LYS A 104 -3.54 0.84 -14.10
C LYS A 104 -3.14 0.68 -12.64
N TYR A 105 -1.94 0.19 -12.43
CA TYR A 105 -1.37 -0.06 -11.11
C TYR A 105 -0.05 0.69 -11.02
N ASP A 106 0.14 1.37 -9.90
CA ASP A 106 1.35 2.13 -9.60
C ASP A 106 1.85 1.80 -8.19
N ILE A 107 3.09 2.13 -7.87
CA ILE A 107 3.63 1.91 -6.54
C ILE A 107 3.03 2.94 -5.58
N THR A 108 2.68 2.49 -4.39
CA THR A 108 2.26 3.40 -3.32
C THR A 108 3.43 4.32 -3.01
N SER A 109 3.35 5.60 -3.41
CA SER A 109 4.34 6.60 -3.01
C SER A 109 4.37 6.67 -1.48
N ILE A 110 5.55 6.44 -0.93
CA ILE A 110 5.87 6.53 0.51
C ILE A 110 6.05 7.99 0.88
#